data_AF-A0A3C1BWU9-F1
#
_entry.id   AF-A0A3C1BWU9-F1
#
_cell.length_a   1.000
_cell.length_b   1.000
_cell.length_c   1.000
_cell.angle_alpha   90.00
_cell.angle_beta   90.00
_cell.angle_gamma   90.00
#
_symmetry.space_group_name_H-M   'P 1'
#
loop_
_entity.id
_entity.type
_entity.pdbx_description
1 polymer ?
#
loop_
_entity_poly.entity_id
_entity_poly.type
_entity_poly.pdbx_seq_one_letter_code
_entity_poly.pdbx_strand_id
1 'polypeptide(L)'
;MYQLNDNYLRPKKAAWLRRMYATPFEERESLRVWRGENATVLPLRPIGGEGVLFGRGGVVDEAGQYVELSGIPTRIWNGYPFETVEYRDEKVVYCGYLVNHWGHFLVEAVTRLWYALENPDADKYVFFLKEGENREIGGNYREFLKLLGIWDKVEIISAPTTYREVTVPEIAFRCMEFYSPKFLDIFDAVASHVTPEPDWNPENKIFFTRTSFYKGNHFEFGGEAL
;
A
#
# COMPACT_ATOMS: atom_id res chain seq x y z
N MET A 1 13.71 -8.75 26.18
CA MET A 1 13.23 -9.92 25.41
C MET A 1 11.84 -10.26 25.94
N TYR A 2 10.79 -10.09 25.13
CA TYR A 2 9.41 -10.34 25.57
C TYR A 2 9.17 -11.85 25.71
N GLN A 3 8.59 -12.29 26.83
CA GLN A 3 8.21 -13.69 27.02
C GLN A 3 6.89 -13.94 26.30
N LEU A 4 6.94 -14.70 25.19
CA LEU A 4 5.75 -15.03 24.41
C LEU A 4 4.87 -16.00 25.20
N ASN A 5 3.72 -15.54 25.69
CA ASN A 5 2.67 -16.43 26.20
C ASN A 5 1.69 -16.72 25.06
N ASP A 6 1.59 -17.98 24.65
CA ASP A 6 0.66 -18.44 23.61
C ASP A 6 -0.22 -19.61 24.05
N ASN A 7 -0.29 -19.87 25.36
CA ASN A 7 -1.08 -20.97 25.95
C ASN A 7 -2.59 -20.81 25.72
N TYR A 8 -3.05 -19.60 25.41
CA TYR A 8 -4.45 -19.31 25.06
C TYR A 8 -4.77 -19.52 23.58
N LEU A 9 -3.76 -19.79 22.73
CA LEU A 9 -3.96 -20.00 21.30
C LEU A 9 -4.14 -21.49 20.97
N ARG A 10 -4.98 -21.75 19.96
CA ARG A 10 -5.06 -23.09 19.36
C ARG A 10 -3.69 -23.51 18.82
N PRO A 11 -3.32 -24.81 18.85
CA PRO A 11 -1.96 -25.27 18.51
C PRO A 11 -1.40 -24.73 17.19
N LYS A 12 -2.21 -24.69 16.13
CA LYS A 12 -1.80 -24.14 14.81
C LYS A 12 -1.48 -22.63 14.87
N LYS A 13 -2.25 -21.85 15.64
CA LYS A 13 -2.06 -20.41 15.80
C LYS A 13 -0.87 -20.11 16.72
N ALA A 14 -0.70 -20.89 17.80
CA ALA A 14 0.48 -20.83 18.65
C ALA A 14 1.76 -21.08 17.84
N ALA A 15 1.78 -22.16 17.04
CA ALA A 15 2.91 -22.46 16.16
C ALA A 15 3.21 -21.33 15.15
N TRP A 16 2.15 -20.72 14.58
CA TRP A 16 2.31 -19.60 13.66
C TRP A 16 2.87 -18.35 14.37
N LEU A 17 2.37 -18.02 15.55
CA LEU A 17 2.86 -16.89 16.35
C LEU A 17 4.34 -17.08 16.76
N ARG A 18 4.70 -18.29 17.24
CA ARG A 18 6.09 -18.65 17.53
C ARG A 18 6.98 -18.46 16.31
N ARG A 19 6.53 -18.90 15.13
CA ARG A 19 7.26 -18.72 13.87
C ARG A 19 7.47 -17.24 13.56
N MET A 20 6.45 -16.40 13.71
CA MET A 20 6.58 -14.96 13.49
C MET A 20 7.61 -14.32 14.42
N TYR A 21 7.59 -14.65 15.71
CA TYR A 21 8.55 -14.11 16.69
C TYR A 21 9.97 -14.67 16.52
N ALA A 22 10.10 -15.88 15.95
CA ALA A 22 11.38 -16.49 15.66
C ALA A 22 11.96 -16.06 14.30
N THR A 23 11.16 -15.43 13.43
CA THR A 23 11.63 -14.98 12.11
C THR A 23 12.32 -13.63 12.30
N PRO A 24 13.64 -13.51 12.05
CA PRO A 24 14.29 -12.21 12.05
C PRO A 24 13.71 -11.38 10.89
N PHE A 25 13.32 -10.15 11.18
CA PHE A 25 12.91 -9.21 10.14
C PHE A 25 14.12 -8.39 9.72
N GLU A 26 14.40 -8.40 8.42
CA GLU A 26 15.44 -7.57 7.87
C GLU A 26 14.97 -6.11 7.85
N GLU A 27 15.74 -5.24 8.49
CA GLU A 27 15.60 -3.79 8.34
C GLU A 27 16.43 -3.34 7.12
N ARG A 28 15.80 -2.61 6.20
CA ARG A 28 16.44 -2.10 4.98
C ARG A 28 16.37 -0.58 4.91
N GLU A 29 17.51 0.07 5.05
CA GLU A 29 17.62 1.53 4.91
C GLU A 29 17.54 1.97 3.45
N SER A 30 18.23 1.24 2.58
CA SER A 30 18.29 1.55 1.15
C SER A 30 17.21 0.80 0.39
N LEU A 31 16.31 1.56 -0.24
CA LEU A 31 15.27 1.06 -1.14
C LEU A 31 15.64 1.40 -2.58
N ARG A 32 15.36 0.47 -3.50
CA ARG A 32 15.65 0.67 -4.93
C ARG A 32 14.62 1.61 -5.56
N VAL A 33 15.05 2.27 -6.64
CA VAL A 33 14.19 3.07 -7.50
C VAL A 33 14.53 2.74 -8.94
N TRP A 34 13.52 2.45 -9.74
CA TRP A 34 13.65 2.33 -11.19
C TRP A 34 13.04 3.58 -11.85
N ARG A 35 13.63 4.04 -12.95
CA ARG A 35 13.11 5.14 -13.77
C ARG A 35 13.18 4.73 -15.23
N GLY A 36 12.18 5.09 -16.00
CA GLY A 36 12.17 4.87 -17.44
C GLY A 36 11.28 5.87 -18.17
N GLU A 37 11.65 6.15 -19.40
CA GLU A 37 10.90 6.98 -20.33
C GLU A 37 9.88 6.12 -21.09
N ASN A 38 8.78 6.73 -21.53
CA ASN A 38 7.72 6.08 -22.33
C ASN A 38 7.23 4.75 -21.74
N ALA A 39 7.24 4.65 -20.41
CA ALA A 39 6.82 3.47 -19.69
C ALA A 39 5.31 3.46 -19.46
N THR A 40 4.73 2.26 -19.44
CA THR A 40 3.28 2.06 -19.37
C THR A 40 2.87 1.45 -18.04
N VAL A 41 1.96 2.12 -17.32
CA VAL A 41 1.32 1.58 -16.12
C VAL A 41 0.12 0.74 -16.52
N LEU A 42 0.11 -0.51 -16.07
CA LEU A 42 -0.90 -1.52 -16.34
C LEU A 42 -1.82 -1.68 -15.12
N PRO A 43 -3.13 -1.43 -15.27
CA PRO A 43 -4.15 -1.76 -14.28
C PRO A 43 -4.14 -3.24 -13.86
N LEU A 44 -4.89 -3.56 -12.82
CA LEU A 44 -5.06 -4.94 -12.40
C LEU A 44 -5.94 -5.68 -13.42
N ARG A 45 -5.37 -6.71 -14.07
CA ARG A 45 -6.12 -7.69 -14.85
C ARG A 45 -6.15 -9.01 -14.07
N PRO A 46 -7.32 -9.45 -13.55
CA PRO A 46 -7.44 -10.73 -12.88
C PRO A 46 -7.17 -11.87 -13.85
N ILE A 47 -6.23 -12.74 -13.52
CA ILE A 47 -5.94 -13.95 -14.29
C ILE A 47 -5.95 -15.14 -13.34
N GLY A 48 -6.88 -16.07 -13.57
CA GLY A 48 -6.98 -17.28 -12.76
C GLY A 48 -5.82 -18.24 -13.04
N GLY A 49 -5.41 -19.00 -12.01
CA GLY A 49 -4.50 -20.13 -12.18
C GLY A 49 -2.99 -19.81 -12.19
N GLU A 50 -2.59 -18.55 -12.00
CA GLU A 50 -1.17 -18.15 -12.07
C GLU A 50 -0.46 -18.02 -10.71
N GLY A 51 -1.08 -18.52 -9.63
CA GLY A 51 -0.45 -18.49 -8.30
C GLY A 51 -0.30 -17.09 -7.68
N VAL A 52 -0.92 -16.06 -8.28
CA VAL A 52 -1.04 -14.70 -7.74
C VAL A 52 -2.45 -14.47 -7.19
N LEU A 53 -2.54 -13.71 -6.09
CA LEU A 53 -3.79 -13.50 -5.37
C LEU A 53 -4.80 -12.65 -6.16
N PHE A 54 -4.33 -11.62 -6.87
CA PHE A 54 -5.20 -10.66 -7.56
C PHE A 54 -5.11 -10.76 -9.08
N GLY A 55 -3.91 -10.94 -9.64
CA GLY A 55 -3.71 -11.04 -11.09
C GLY A 55 -2.42 -10.38 -11.56
N ARG A 56 -2.44 -9.90 -12.80
CA ARG A 56 -1.31 -9.20 -13.43
C ARG A 56 -1.51 -7.69 -13.43
N GLY A 57 -0.41 -6.95 -13.52
CA GLY A 57 -0.38 -5.49 -13.47
C GLY A 57 0.98 -4.97 -13.03
N GLY A 58 1.15 -3.65 -13.04
CA GLY A 58 2.40 -2.99 -12.69
C GLY A 58 2.89 -2.07 -13.79
N VAL A 59 4.19 -2.09 -14.10
CA VAL A 59 4.80 -1.22 -15.10
C VAL A 59 5.54 -2.07 -16.13
N VAL A 60 5.43 -1.70 -17.40
CA VAL A 60 6.33 -2.16 -18.46
C VAL A 60 7.11 -0.97 -19.01
N ASP A 61 8.35 -1.19 -19.44
CA ASP A 61 9.17 -0.17 -20.08
C ASP A 61 8.74 0.09 -21.53
N GLU A 62 9.43 1.00 -22.21
CA GLU A 62 9.20 1.35 -23.62
C GLU A 62 9.29 0.14 -24.57
N ALA A 63 10.13 -0.84 -24.25
CA ALA A 63 10.29 -2.09 -25.01
C ALA A 63 9.25 -3.16 -24.63
N GLY A 64 8.27 -2.81 -23.78
CA GLY A 64 7.24 -3.72 -23.28
C GLY A 64 7.76 -4.75 -22.28
N GLN A 65 8.98 -4.61 -21.76
CA GLN A 65 9.53 -5.51 -20.76
C GLN A 65 9.00 -5.15 -19.38
N TYR A 66 8.68 -6.17 -18.59
CA TYR A 66 8.13 -5.95 -17.25
C TYR A 66 9.17 -5.39 -16.29
N VAL A 67 8.79 -4.33 -15.56
CA VAL A 67 9.61 -3.74 -14.51
C VAL A 67 9.31 -4.49 -13.21
N GLU A 68 10.17 -5.46 -12.87
CA GLU A 68 10.02 -6.34 -11.69
C GLU A 68 9.78 -5.57 -10.38
N LEU A 69 10.34 -4.36 -10.24
CA LEU A 69 10.18 -3.52 -9.04
C LEU A 69 8.75 -3.01 -8.84
N SER A 70 7.95 -2.97 -9.91
CA SER A 70 6.55 -2.53 -9.88
C SER A 70 5.61 -3.59 -9.28
N GLY A 71 6.02 -4.86 -9.32
CA GLY A 71 5.22 -5.97 -8.82
C GLY A 71 5.14 -6.03 -7.29
N ILE A 72 4.19 -6.83 -6.82
CA ILE A 72 4.07 -7.29 -5.44
C ILE A 72 4.00 -8.82 -5.51
N PRO A 73 5.11 -9.54 -5.19
CA PRO A 73 5.16 -10.99 -5.31
C PRO A 73 3.96 -11.66 -4.63
N THR A 74 3.46 -12.74 -5.23
CA THR A 74 2.27 -13.50 -4.81
C THR A 74 0.93 -12.76 -4.87
N ARG A 75 0.91 -11.46 -5.21
CA ARG A 75 -0.32 -10.64 -5.23
C ARG A 75 -0.63 -10.10 -6.61
N ILE A 76 0.27 -9.26 -7.14
CA ILE A 76 0.18 -8.63 -8.45
C ILE A 76 1.54 -8.74 -9.09
N TRP A 77 1.64 -9.49 -10.18
CA TRP A 77 2.94 -9.78 -10.79
C TRP A 77 2.80 -9.99 -12.29
N ASN A 78 3.86 -9.69 -13.03
CA ASN A 78 3.94 -9.71 -14.49
C ASN A 78 3.06 -8.66 -15.22
N GLY A 79 3.52 -8.29 -16.42
CA GLY A 79 2.72 -7.56 -17.39
C GLY A 79 1.79 -8.47 -18.20
N TYR A 80 1.02 -7.85 -19.09
CA TYR A 80 0.14 -8.53 -20.03
C TYR A 80 0.10 -7.76 -21.35
N PRO A 81 -0.26 -8.41 -22.48
CA PRO A 81 -0.48 -7.69 -23.74
C PRO A 81 -1.63 -6.67 -23.64
N PHE A 82 -1.43 -5.48 -24.20
CA PHE A 82 -2.40 -4.38 -24.27
C PHE A 82 -2.33 -3.72 -25.65
N GLU A 83 -3.47 -3.25 -26.14
CA GLU A 83 -3.60 -2.70 -27.51
C GLU A 83 -3.90 -1.20 -27.52
N THR A 84 -4.66 -0.72 -26.53
CA THR A 84 -5.04 0.69 -26.40
C THR A 84 -4.29 1.31 -25.25
N VAL A 85 -3.59 2.41 -25.53
CA VAL A 85 -2.84 3.14 -24.52
C VAL A 85 -3.11 4.62 -24.67
N GLU A 86 -3.50 5.25 -23.58
CA GLU A 86 -3.50 6.70 -23.48
C GLU A 86 -2.06 7.16 -23.21
N TYR A 87 -1.57 8.16 -23.95
CA TYR A 87 -0.28 8.79 -23.66
C TYR A 87 -0.49 10.09 -22.89
N ARG A 88 0.32 10.30 -21.84
CA ARG A 88 0.34 11.53 -21.03
C ARG A 88 1.75 12.08 -20.93
N ASP A 89 1.91 13.35 -21.26
CA ASP A 89 3.19 14.06 -21.21
C ASP A 89 3.55 14.51 -19.78
N GLU A 90 3.58 13.57 -18.85
CA GLU A 90 3.76 13.80 -17.41
C GLU A 90 4.90 12.92 -16.85
N LYS A 91 5.59 13.43 -15.84
CA LYS A 91 6.53 12.69 -14.99
C LYS A 91 5.78 12.17 -13.77
N VAL A 92 5.67 10.86 -13.61
CA VAL A 92 4.82 10.25 -12.59
C VAL A 92 5.56 9.31 -11.65
N VAL A 93 5.03 9.16 -10.43
CA VAL A 93 5.46 8.14 -9.47
C VAL A 93 4.40 7.06 -9.38
N TYR A 94 4.80 5.83 -9.68
CA TYR A 94 3.96 4.64 -9.54
C TYR A 94 3.79 4.28 -8.06
N CYS A 95 2.54 4.32 -7.58
CA CYS A 95 2.19 4.04 -6.18
C CYS A 95 1.70 2.58 -5.99
N GLY A 96 1.11 1.99 -7.03
CA GLY A 96 0.66 0.61 -7.02
C GLY A 96 -0.86 0.44 -7.03
N TYR A 97 -1.31 -0.76 -6.70
CA TYR A 97 -2.74 -1.10 -6.68
C TYR A 97 -3.43 -0.45 -5.49
N LEU A 98 -4.50 0.28 -5.78
CA LEU A 98 -5.33 0.83 -4.73
C LEU A 98 -6.40 -0.17 -4.32
N VAL A 99 -6.20 -0.77 -3.15
CA VAL A 99 -7.14 -1.72 -2.56
C VAL A 99 -8.28 -1.02 -1.81
N ASN A 100 -9.52 -1.45 -2.04
CA ASN A 100 -10.71 -0.91 -1.36
C ASN A 100 -10.92 -1.55 0.04
N HIS A 101 -9.86 -1.58 0.85
CA HIS A 101 -9.93 -2.02 2.24
C HIS A 101 -8.93 -1.24 3.08
N TRP A 102 -9.41 -0.54 4.11
CA TRP A 102 -8.59 0.43 4.88
C TRP A 102 -7.32 -0.19 5.46
N GLY A 103 -7.42 -1.38 6.06
CA GLY A 103 -6.24 -2.07 6.58
C GLY A 103 -5.23 -2.45 5.50
N HIS A 104 -5.70 -2.83 4.30
CA HIS A 104 -4.80 -3.15 3.19
C HIS A 104 -4.22 -1.87 2.56
N PHE A 105 -4.96 -0.77 2.59
CA PHE A 105 -4.45 0.53 2.15
C PHE A 105 -3.21 0.94 2.96
N LEU A 106 -3.31 0.88 4.29
CA LEU A 106 -2.22 1.25 5.19
C LEU A 106 -0.98 0.34 5.06
N VAL A 107 -1.15 -0.94 4.73
CA VAL A 107 -0.02 -1.89 4.70
C VAL A 107 0.47 -2.24 3.29
N GLU A 108 -0.26 -1.92 2.24
CA GLU A 108 0.07 -2.32 0.86
C GLU A 108 0.06 -1.14 -0.10
N ALA A 109 -1.01 -0.34 -0.11
CA ALA A 109 -1.16 0.75 -1.09
C ALA A 109 -0.19 1.91 -0.84
N VAL A 110 0.10 2.23 0.42
CA VAL A 110 0.96 3.37 0.77
C VAL A 110 2.46 3.02 0.75
N THR A 111 2.83 1.75 0.54
CA THR A 111 4.21 1.25 0.74
C THR A 111 5.29 1.90 -0.13
N ARG A 112 4.90 2.61 -1.19
CA ARG A 112 5.81 3.35 -2.09
C ARG A 112 5.82 4.87 -1.85
N LEU A 113 4.93 5.38 -1.00
CA LEU A 113 4.73 6.81 -0.82
C LEU A 113 5.86 7.51 -0.08
N TRP A 114 6.79 6.76 0.54
CA TRP A 114 8.03 7.30 1.10
C TRP A 114 8.80 8.13 0.07
N TYR A 115 8.73 7.76 -1.21
CA TYR A 115 9.43 8.46 -2.28
C TYR A 115 8.92 9.90 -2.45
N ALA A 116 7.62 10.14 -2.19
CA ALA A 116 7.03 11.47 -2.29
C ALA A 116 7.60 12.45 -1.25
N LEU A 117 7.99 11.94 -0.08
CA LEU A 117 8.60 12.74 0.99
C LEU A 117 10.02 13.18 0.63
N GLU A 118 10.76 12.34 -0.09
CA GLU A 118 12.15 12.62 -0.49
C GLU A 118 12.25 13.37 -1.82
N ASN A 119 11.28 13.16 -2.73
CA ASN A 119 11.28 13.67 -4.10
C ASN A 119 9.87 14.17 -4.49
N PRO A 120 9.49 15.40 -4.10
CA PRO A 120 8.15 15.96 -4.33
C PRO A 120 7.94 16.53 -5.77
N ASP A 121 8.83 16.22 -6.70
CA ASP A 121 8.92 16.83 -8.03
C ASP A 121 8.08 16.13 -9.11
N ALA A 122 7.32 15.09 -8.74
CA ALA A 122 6.41 14.42 -9.65
C ALA A 122 5.22 15.31 -10.06
N ASP A 123 4.77 15.18 -11.31
CA ASP A 123 3.53 15.77 -11.79
C ASP A 123 2.33 15.05 -11.17
N LYS A 124 2.39 13.70 -11.12
CA LYS A 124 1.34 12.84 -10.56
C LYS A 124 1.88 11.68 -9.71
N TYR A 125 1.06 11.26 -8.75
CA TYR A 125 1.19 10.02 -7.98
C TYR A 125 0.11 9.04 -8.42
N VAL A 126 0.51 8.04 -9.22
CA VAL A 126 -0.41 7.17 -9.96
C VAL A 126 -0.70 5.90 -9.18
N PHE A 127 -1.97 5.74 -8.82
CA PHE A 127 -2.55 4.48 -8.39
C PHE A 127 -3.32 3.84 -9.53
N PHE A 128 -3.41 2.51 -9.53
CA PHE A 128 -4.27 1.81 -10.47
C PHE A 128 -5.33 0.96 -9.77
N LEU A 129 -6.43 0.74 -10.50
CA LEU A 129 -7.55 -0.11 -10.12
C LEU A 129 -7.60 -1.37 -10.99
N LYS A 130 -8.66 -2.16 -10.85
CA LYS A 130 -8.97 -3.19 -11.84
C LYS A 130 -9.27 -2.54 -13.20
N GLU A 131 -8.86 -3.20 -14.27
CA GLU A 131 -9.15 -2.76 -15.64
C GLU A 131 -10.66 -2.53 -15.84
N GLY A 132 -11.03 -1.33 -16.31
CA GLY A 132 -12.42 -0.89 -16.47
C GLY A 132 -13.17 -0.53 -15.19
N GLU A 133 -12.55 -0.62 -14.01
CA GLU A 133 -13.16 -0.17 -12.76
C GLU A 133 -13.26 1.36 -12.74
N ASN A 134 -14.42 1.88 -12.36
CA ASN A 134 -14.58 3.28 -12.02
C ASN A 134 -14.85 3.39 -10.52
N ARG A 135 -13.92 3.99 -9.78
CA ARG A 135 -14.04 4.15 -8.33
C ARG A 135 -13.50 5.49 -7.88
N GLU A 136 -14.33 6.22 -7.16
CA GLU A 136 -13.92 7.42 -6.45
C GLU A 136 -13.27 7.07 -5.10
N ILE A 137 -12.25 7.85 -4.72
CA ILE A 137 -11.61 7.75 -3.41
C ILE A 137 -12.17 8.84 -2.50
N GLY A 138 -12.70 8.45 -1.34
CA GLY A 138 -13.21 9.35 -0.31
C GLY A 138 -12.81 8.95 1.10
N GLY A 139 -13.37 9.65 2.09
CA GLY A 139 -13.19 9.35 3.51
C GLY A 139 -11.71 9.31 3.93
N ASN A 140 -11.35 8.29 4.73
CA ASN A 140 -10.03 8.15 5.32
C ASN A 140 -8.88 8.09 4.29
N TYR A 141 -9.14 7.57 3.10
CA TYR A 141 -8.14 7.51 2.03
C TYR A 141 -7.76 8.89 1.53
N ARG A 142 -8.78 9.73 1.24
CA ARG A 142 -8.59 11.11 0.81
C ARG A 142 -7.89 11.91 1.90
N GLU A 143 -8.35 11.75 3.14
CA GLU A 143 -7.76 12.46 4.27
C GLU A 143 -6.29 12.10 4.49
N PHE A 144 -5.96 10.80 4.43
CA PHE A 144 -4.57 10.35 4.51
C PHE A 144 -3.69 11.00 3.43
N LEU A 145 -4.14 10.98 2.17
CA LEU A 145 -3.38 11.53 1.05
C LEU A 145 -3.27 13.07 1.09
N LYS A 146 -4.26 13.75 1.69
CA LYS A 146 -4.21 15.19 1.97
C LYS A 146 -3.20 15.52 3.06
N LEU A 147 -3.25 14.80 4.18
CA LEU A 147 -2.30 14.95 5.28
C LEU A 147 -0.88 14.58 4.85
N LEU A 148 -0.72 13.69 3.88
CA LEU A 148 0.58 13.41 3.27
C LEU A 148 1.04 14.52 2.29
N GLY A 149 0.16 15.44 1.91
CA GLY A 149 0.47 16.56 1.01
C GLY A 149 0.47 16.22 -0.48
N ILE A 150 -0.04 15.05 -0.89
CA ILE A 150 0.00 14.60 -2.29
C ILE A 150 -1.35 14.61 -3.01
N TRP A 151 -2.45 14.84 -2.29
CA TRP A 151 -3.82 14.68 -2.81
C TRP A 151 -4.07 15.36 -4.16
N ASP A 152 -3.62 16.60 -4.35
CA ASP A 152 -3.87 17.36 -5.58
C ASP A 152 -3.13 16.81 -6.81
N LYS A 153 -2.13 15.95 -6.58
CA LYS A 153 -1.35 15.25 -7.60
C LYS A 153 -1.72 13.77 -7.71
N VAL A 154 -2.70 13.28 -6.94
CA VAL A 154 -3.13 11.88 -7.03
C VAL A 154 -3.87 11.64 -8.33
N GLU A 155 -3.49 10.57 -9.00
CA GLU A 155 -4.16 10.08 -10.19
C GLU A 155 -4.54 8.61 -10.03
N ILE A 156 -5.72 8.26 -10.53
CA ILE A 156 -6.26 6.90 -10.46
C ILE A 156 -6.58 6.47 -11.88
N ILE A 157 -5.94 5.39 -12.33
CA ILE A 157 -6.19 4.83 -13.65
C ILE A 157 -6.81 3.43 -13.58
N SER A 158 -7.59 3.10 -14.61
CA SER A 158 -8.16 1.77 -14.83
C SER A 158 -8.05 1.31 -16.29
N ALA A 159 -7.23 2.00 -17.09
CA ALA A 159 -6.80 1.59 -18.42
C ALA A 159 -5.28 1.70 -18.56
N PRO A 160 -4.62 0.88 -19.41
CA PRO A 160 -3.19 1.03 -19.70
C PRO A 160 -2.87 2.48 -20.11
N THR A 161 -1.89 3.08 -19.44
CA THR A 161 -1.52 4.49 -19.66
C THR A 161 -0.01 4.63 -19.73
N THR A 162 0.50 5.20 -20.83
CA THR A 162 1.92 5.53 -21.01
C THR A 162 2.17 6.95 -20.53
N TYR A 163 3.28 7.14 -19.83
CA TYR A 163 3.74 8.46 -19.39
C TYR A 163 5.10 8.78 -19.99
N ARG A 164 5.41 10.08 -20.13
CA ARG A 164 6.74 10.55 -20.55
C ARG A 164 7.84 9.95 -19.67
N GLU A 165 7.68 9.99 -18.35
CA GLU A 165 8.62 9.41 -17.39
C GLU A 165 7.86 8.73 -16.25
N VAL A 166 8.22 7.48 -15.93
CA VAL A 166 7.70 6.75 -14.77
C VAL A 166 8.84 6.44 -13.80
N THR A 167 8.65 6.85 -12.55
CA THR A 167 9.47 6.40 -11.42
C THR A 167 8.74 5.29 -10.67
N VAL A 168 9.41 4.16 -10.43
CA VAL A 168 8.92 3.01 -9.67
C VAL A 168 9.77 2.85 -8.40
N PRO A 169 9.30 3.32 -7.23
CA PRO A 169 9.95 3.03 -5.96
C PRO A 169 9.73 1.58 -5.52
N GLU A 170 10.72 1.01 -4.83
CA GLU A 170 10.56 -0.25 -4.10
C GLU A 170 9.53 -0.08 -2.97
N ILE A 171 8.80 -1.15 -2.66
CA ILE A 171 7.94 -1.18 -1.47
C ILE A 171 8.82 -1.11 -0.21
N ALA A 172 8.43 -0.27 0.74
CA ALA A 172 9.15 -0.10 2.01
C ALA A 172 8.78 -1.17 3.07
N PHE A 173 7.76 -1.98 2.82
CA PHE A 173 7.29 -2.99 3.75
C PHE A 173 6.82 -4.24 3.02
N ARG A 174 7.20 -5.41 3.54
CA ARG A 174 6.61 -6.67 3.15
C ARG A 174 6.45 -7.58 4.37
N CYS A 175 5.19 -7.92 4.64
CA CYS A 175 4.81 -8.75 5.78
C CYS A 175 5.62 -10.06 5.80
N MET A 176 6.23 -10.35 6.96
CA MET A 176 7.07 -11.51 7.20
C MET A 176 8.39 -11.60 6.42
N GLU A 177 8.78 -10.54 5.70
CA GLU A 177 10.03 -10.54 4.93
C GLU A 177 10.98 -9.42 5.38
N PHE A 178 10.58 -8.15 5.21
CA PHE A 178 11.42 -7.01 5.56
C PHE A 178 10.59 -5.76 5.84
N TYR A 179 11.21 -4.77 6.48
CA TYR A 179 10.69 -3.41 6.58
C TYR A 179 11.81 -2.39 6.37
N SER A 180 11.43 -1.16 6.07
CA SER A 180 12.32 -0.01 6.00
C SER A 180 11.79 1.06 6.96
N PRO A 181 12.66 1.81 7.66
CA PRO A 181 12.24 2.99 8.44
C PRO A 181 11.44 3.98 7.59
N LYS A 182 11.75 4.07 6.29
CA LYS A 182 11.01 4.87 5.31
C LYS A 182 9.51 4.57 5.24
N PHE A 183 9.08 3.37 5.62
CA PHE A 183 7.66 3.05 5.72
C PHE A 183 6.98 3.83 6.85
N LEU A 184 7.67 4.01 7.99
CA LEU A 184 7.18 4.77 9.14
C LEU A 184 7.16 6.27 8.87
N ASP A 185 8.14 6.78 8.11
CA ASP A 185 8.19 8.20 7.71
C ASP A 185 6.90 8.68 7.05
N ILE A 186 6.19 7.80 6.32
CA ILE A 186 4.88 8.10 5.72
C ILE A 186 3.86 8.44 6.80
N PHE A 187 3.80 7.64 7.87
CA PHE A 187 2.85 7.84 8.96
C PHE A 187 3.26 9.01 9.85
N ASP A 188 4.56 9.19 10.08
CA ASP A 188 5.08 10.34 10.82
C ASP A 188 4.80 11.66 10.07
N ALA A 189 4.92 11.66 8.74
CA ALA A 189 4.53 12.79 7.90
C ALA A 189 3.03 13.07 8.00
N VAL A 190 2.18 12.04 7.91
CA VAL A 190 0.72 12.21 8.08
C VAL A 190 0.38 12.75 9.46
N ALA A 191 0.99 12.20 10.51
CA ALA A 191 0.75 12.62 11.90
C ALA A 191 1.22 14.05 12.16
N SER A 192 2.36 14.46 11.60
CA SER A 192 2.91 15.81 11.80
C SER A 192 2.08 16.91 11.12
N HIS A 193 1.27 16.58 10.12
CA HIS A 193 0.33 17.51 9.48
C HIS A 193 -1.05 17.56 10.19
N VAL A 194 -1.27 16.77 11.24
CA VAL A 194 -2.48 16.89 12.06
C VAL A 194 -2.29 18.03 13.06
N THR A 195 -3.20 19.00 13.01
CA THR A 195 -3.31 20.02 14.08
C THR A 195 -4.33 19.52 15.10
N PRO A 196 -3.91 19.10 16.31
CA PRO A 196 -4.86 18.71 17.35
C PRO A 196 -5.69 19.92 17.78
N GLU A 197 -6.90 19.66 18.28
CA GLU A 197 -7.72 20.71 18.89
C GLU A 197 -6.94 21.32 20.08
N PRO A 198 -6.93 22.66 20.26
CA PRO A 198 -6.11 23.31 21.28
C PRO A 198 -6.38 22.83 22.72
N ASP A 199 -7.59 22.34 22.98
CA ASP A 199 -8.08 21.82 24.24
C ASP A 199 -8.01 20.28 24.34
N TRP A 200 -7.55 19.60 23.29
CA TRP A 200 -7.37 18.16 23.31
C TRP A 200 -6.22 17.77 24.25
N ASN A 201 -6.56 17.07 25.33
CA ASN A 201 -5.59 16.49 26.24
C ASN A 201 -5.42 14.99 25.92
N PRO A 202 -4.21 14.52 25.55
CA PRO A 202 -3.99 13.13 25.20
C PRO A 202 -4.21 12.22 26.41
N GLU A 203 -5.00 11.17 26.22
CA GLU A 203 -5.18 10.14 27.24
C GLU A 203 -3.94 9.26 27.36
N ASN A 204 -3.58 8.89 28.59
CA ASN A 204 -2.44 7.99 28.84
C ASN A 204 -2.66 6.57 28.29
N LYS A 205 -3.93 6.20 28.04
CA LYS A 205 -4.32 4.89 27.51
C LYS A 205 -5.44 5.07 26.50
N ILE A 206 -5.23 4.52 25.31
CA ILE A 206 -6.22 4.49 24.24
C ILE A 206 -6.73 3.06 24.13
N PHE A 207 -8.04 2.87 24.30
CA PHE A 207 -8.69 1.58 24.16
C PHE A 207 -9.47 1.54 22.85
N PHE A 208 -9.07 0.65 21.94
CA PHE A 208 -9.82 0.38 20.73
C PHE A 208 -10.84 -0.73 20.99
N THR A 209 -12.13 -0.42 20.82
CA THR A 209 -13.22 -1.39 20.93
C THR A 209 -13.94 -1.54 19.60
N ARG A 210 -14.40 -2.76 19.30
CA ARG A 210 -15.19 -3.09 18.11
C ARG A 210 -16.68 -3.22 18.43
N THR A 211 -17.10 -2.89 19.65
CA THR A 211 -18.49 -3.01 20.13
C THR A 211 -19.51 -2.17 19.35
N SER A 212 -19.08 -1.06 18.74
CA SER A 212 -19.92 -0.26 17.83
C SER A 212 -19.81 -0.71 16.37
N PHE A 213 -18.97 -1.70 16.05
CA PHE A 213 -18.83 -2.22 14.70
C PHE A 213 -19.85 -3.34 14.47
N TYR A 214 -20.99 -3.00 13.87
CA TYR A 214 -22.15 -3.90 13.67
C TYR A 214 -21.79 -5.33 13.22
N LYS A 215 -20.83 -5.50 12.29
CA LYS A 215 -20.39 -6.81 11.81
C LYS A 215 -19.57 -7.63 12.83
N GLY A 216 -18.96 -6.97 13.81
CA GLY A 216 -18.10 -7.56 14.84
C GLY A 216 -18.85 -8.08 16.06
N ASN A 217 -20.07 -7.60 16.31
CA ASN A 217 -20.82 -7.87 17.55
C ASN A 217 -21.18 -9.35 17.75
N HIS A 218 -21.13 -10.18 16.71
CA HIS A 218 -21.37 -11.62 16.80
C HIS A 218 -20.09 -12.45 17.00
N PHE A 219 -18.91 -11.84 16.92
CA PHE A 219 -17.61 -12.54 16.97
C PHE A 219 -16.79 -12.19 18.22
N GLU A 220 -17.23 -11.20 18.98
CA GLU A 220 -16.55 -10.69 20.17
C GLU A 220 -17.37 -11.10 21.41
N PHE A 221 -16.70 -11.48 22.50
CA PHE A 221 -17.32 -11.75 23.80
C PHE A 221 -16.61 -10.89 24.85
N GLY A 222 -17.32 -10.40 25.87
CA GLY A 222 -16.76 -9.59 26.95
C GLY A 222 -16.79 -8.08 26.73
N GLY A 223 -17.38 -7.59 25.63
CA GLY A 223 -17.66 -6.16 25.44
C GLY A 223 -18.71 -5.63 26.42
N GLU A 224 -19.58 -6.52 26.93
CA GLU A 224 -20.52 -6.22 28.03
C GLU A 224 -19.87 -6.12 29.42
N ALA A 225 -18.57 -6.41 29.54
CA ALA A 225 -17.83 -6.40 30.80
C ALA A 225 -16.88 -5.19 30.96
N LEU A 226 -16.89 -4.26 29.99
CA LEU A 226 -16.20 -2.96 30.02
C LEU A 226 -17.21 -1.85 30.36
#